data_AF-A0A2E5XWT4-F1
#
_entry.id   AF-A0A2E5XWT4-F1
#
_cell.length_a   1.000
_cell.length_b   1.000
_cell.length_c   1.000
_cell.angle_alpha   90.00
_cell.angle_beta   90.00
_cell.angle_gamma   90.00
#
_symmetry.space_group_name_H-M   'P 1'
#
loop_
_entity.id
_entity.type
_entity.pdbx_description
1 polymer ?
#
loop_
_entity_poly.entity_id
_entity_poly.type
_entity_poly.pdbx_seq_one_letter_code
_entity_poly.pdbx_strand_id
1 'polypeptide(L)' 'MNIFRLNFLIKKLNDKYSISLQLLVKKQLLDIGFIEENIILDNQCTSCNEKKFYSYRRDNKNTGRMIALLGSRN' A
#
# COMPACT_ATOMS: atom_id res chain seq x y z
N MET A 1 5.90 15.56 12.70
CA MET A 1 6.25 14.26 12.10
C MET A 1 6.05 14.35 10.60
N ASN A 2 7.13 14.47 9.81
CA ASN A 2 7.01 14.64 8.36
C ASN A 2 6.90 13.26 7.69
N ILE A 3 5.67 12.87 7.33
CA ILE A 3 5.30 11.53 6.83
C ILE A 3 5.90 11.24 5.44
N PHE A 4 6.28 12.28 4.69
CA PHE A 4 6.74 12.17 3.30
C PHE A 4 8.26 12.29 3.18
N ARG A 5 9.00 11.38 3.82
CA ARG A 5 10.46 11.28 3.62
C ARG A 5 10.78 10.78 2.19
N LEU A 6 11.87 11.30 1.61
CA LEU A 6 12.34 11.00 0.25
C LEU A 6 12.48 9.50 -0.05
N ASN A 7 12.76 8.68 0.98
CA ASN A 7 13.03 7.25 0.84
C ASN A 7 11.83 6.41 0.36
N PHE A 8 10.61 6.96 0.34
CA PHE A 8 9.41 6.26 -0.13
C PHE A 8 8.94 6.71 -1.52
N LEU A 9 9.68 7.62 -2.15
CA LEU A 9 9.36 8.15 -3.47
C LEU A 9 9.97 7.24 -4.53
N ILE A 10 9.12 6.63 -5.35
CA ILE A 10 9.51 5.63 -6.35
C ILE A 10 10.01 6.30 -7.64
N LYS A 11 9.39 7.42 -8.04
CA LYS A 11 9.73 8.14 -9.27
C LYS A 11 9.22 9.58 -9.22
N LYS A 12 10.04 10.53 -9.67
CA LYS A 12 9.60 11.88 -10.00
C LYS A 12 9.28 11.93 -11.50
N LEU A 13 8.03 12.20 -11.87
CA LEU A 13 7.62 12.40 -13.27
C LEU A 13 6.79 13.68 -13.32
N ASN A 14 7.22 14.65 -14.13
CA ASN A 14 6.54 15.94 -14.33
C ASN A 14 6.15 16.62 -13.00
N ASP A 15 7.13 16.77 -12.11
CA ASP A 15 6.98 17.34 -10.76
C ASP A 15 6.00 16.63 -9.82
N LYS A 16 5.53 15.44 -10.19
CA LYS A 16 4.73 14.56 -9.33
C LYS A 16 5.57 13.39 -8.86
N TYR A 17 5.30 12.96 -7.64
CA TYR A 17 5.96 11.82 -7.02
C TYR A 17 5.03 10.62 -6.96
N SER A 18 5.54 9.46 -7.35
CA SER A 18 4.93 8.17 -7.01
C SER A 18 5.41 7.75 -5.62
N ILE A 19 4.50 7.28 -4.78
CA ILE A 19 4.81 6.83 -3.42
C ILE A 19 4.54 5.34 -3.27
N SER A 20 5.43 4.64 -2.55
CA SER A 20 5.15 3.27 -2.09
C SER A 20 4.44 3.31 -0.74
N LEU A 21 3.12 3.08 -0.75
CA LEU A 21 2.33 3.01 0.49
C LEU A 21 2.71 1.79 1.33
N GLN A 22 3.02 0.67 0.69
CA GLN A 22 3.41 -0.58 1.35
C GLN A 22 4.73 -0.42 2.11
N LEU A 23 5.75 0.18 1.49
CA LEU A 23 7.05 0.42 2.14
C LEU A 23 6.93 1.45 3.27
N LEU A 24 6.06 2.47 3.10
CA LEU A 24 5.78 3.44 4.16
C LEU A 24 5.21 2.74 5.40
N VAL A 25 4.19 1.89 5.23
CA VAL A 25 3.59 1.14 6.35
C VAL A 25 4.58 0.16 6.96
N LYS A 26 5.37 -0.57 6.15
CA LYS A 26 6.43 -1.46 6.67
C LYS A 26 7.39 -0.68 7.57
N LYS A 27 7.85 0.51 7.15
CA LYS A 27 8.72 1.34 7.99
C LYS A 27 8.04 1.77 9.28
N GLN A 28 6.77 2.18 9.21
CA GLN A 28 6.00 2.56 10.40
C GLN A 28 5.90 1.39 11.40
N LEU A 29 5.68 0.17 10.92
CA LEU A 29 5.64 -1.03 11.76
C LEU A 29 7.01 -1.32 12.41
N LEU A 30 8.10 -1.23 11.64
CA LEU A 30 9.46 -1.39 12.18
C LEU A 30 9.77 -0.31 13.23
N ASP A 31 9.36 0.93 12.99
CA ASP A 31 9.61 2.06 13.90
C ASP A 31 8.89 1.95 15.25
N ILE A 32 7.76 1.24 15.29
CA ILE A 32 7.04 0.95 16.54
C ILE A 32 7.46 -0.39 17.17
N GLY A 33 8.50 -1.05 16.63
CA GLY A 33 9.15 -2.21 17.25
C GLY A 33 8.69 -3.57 16.73
N PHE A 34 7.96 -3.66 15.62
CA PHE A 34 7.71 -4.96 14.99
C PHE A 34 9.00 -5.54 14.39
N ILE A 35 9.14 -6.86 14.50
CA ILE A 35 10.25 -7.63 13.95
C ILE A 35 10.02 -7.81 12.44
N GLU A 36 11.06 -7.56 11.63
CA GLU A 36 10.95 -7.56 10.16
C GLU A 36 10.48 -8.91 9.60
N GLU A 37 10.96 -10.01 10.18
CA GLU A 37 10.63 -11.38 9.81
C GLU A 37 9.13 -11.70 9.98
N ASN A 38 8.42 -10.94 10.82
CA ASN A 38 6.98 -11.09 11.05
C ASN A 38 6.13 -10.20 10.12
N ILE A 39 6.75 -9.41 9.22
CA ILE A 39 6.06 -8.50 8.31
C ILE A 39 6.15 -9.06 6.88
N ILE A 40 5.02 -9.51 6.36
CA ILE A 40 4.90 -9.96 4.97
C ILE A 40 4.37 -8.81 4.12
N LEU A 41 5.10 -8.44 3.07
CA LEU A 41 4.65 -7.51 2.05
C LEU A 41 3.98 -8.25 0.89
N ASP A 42 2.69 -7.99 0.68
CA ASP A 42 1.99 -8.41 -0.52
C ASP A 42 2.27 -7.42 -1.67
N ASN A 43 3.04 -7.85 -2.67
CA ASN A 43 3.42 -7.02 -3.82
C ASN A 43 2.32 -6.87 -4.88
N GLN A 44 1.10 -7.33 -4.60
CA GLN A 44 -0.04 -7.14 -5.49
C GLN A 44 -0.44 -5.66 -5.61
N CYS A 45 -0.80 -5.25 -6.83
CA CYS A 45 -1.20 -3.89 -7.16
C CYS A 45 -2.67 -3.86 -7.62
N THR A 46 -3.53 -3.18 -6.86
CA THR A 46 -4.97 -3.07 -7.17
C THR A 46 -5.23 -2.38 -8.51
N SER A 47 -4.42 -1.37 -8.85
CA SER A 47 -4.51 -0.68 -10.14
C SER A 47 -4.01 -1.52 -11.32
N CYS A 48 -3.05 -2.41 -11.10
CA CYS A 48 -2.35 -3.12 -12.17
C CYS A 48 -3.07 -4.41 -12.58
N ASN A 49 -3.81 -5.05 -11.66
CA ASN A 49 -4.52 -6.30 -11.90
C ASN A 49 -6.04 -6.10 -11.85
N GLU A 50 -6.61 -5.64 -12.97
CA GLU A 50 -8.04 -5.34 -13.12
C GLU A 50 -8.95 -6.57 -13.00
N LYS A 51 -8.45 -7.75 -13.36
CA LYS A 51 -9.23 -9.00 -13.29
C LYS A 51 -9.46 -9.46 -11.85
N LYS A 52 -8.60 -9.05 -10.92
CA LYS A 52 -8.62 -9.49 -9.52
C LYS A 52 -9.11 -8.42 -8.54
N PHE A 53 -8.92 -7.13 -8.86
CA PHE A 53 -9.15 -6.05 -7.90
C PHE A 53 -9.91 -4.87 -8.50
N TYR A 54 -10.83 -4.31 -7.71
CA TYR A 54 -11.36 -2.96 -7.93
C TYR A 54 -10.27 -1.91 -7.63
N SER A 55 -10.23 -0.82 -8.40
CA SER A 55 -9.27 0.27 -8.18
C SER A 55 -9.90 1.62 -8.48
N TYR A 56 -10.09 2.43 -7.43
CA TYR A 56 -10.58 3.81 -7.59
C TYR A 56 -9.65 4.68 -8.45
N ARG A 57 -8.33 4.47 -8.37
CA ARG A 57 -7.36 5.25 -9.16
C ARG A 57 -7.46 4.96 -10.65
N ARG A 58 -7.81 3.72 -11.03
CA ARG A 58 -7.96 3.28 -12.42
C ARG A 58 -9.37 3.55 -12.94
N ASP A 59 -10.38 3.16 -12.17
CA ASP A 59 -11.78 3.05 -12.61
C ASP A 59 -12.65 4.25 -12.18
N ASN A 60 -12.09 5.17 -11.38
CA ASN A 60 -12.77 6.33 -10.82
C ASN A 60 -14.04 5.92 -10.01
N LYS A 61 -15.12 6.69 -10.09
CA LYS A 61 -16.37 6.44 -9.36
C LYS A 61 -17.07 5.12 -9.75
N ASN A 62 -16.73 4.53 -10.89
CA ASN A 62 -17.36 3.30 -11.42
C ASN A 62 -16.62 2.04 -10.97
N THR A 63 -16.49 1.82 -9.66
CA THR A 63 -15.73 0.69 -9.13
C THR A 63 -16.28 0.21 -7.79
N GLY A 64 -16.18 -1.09 -7.53
CA GLY A 64 -16.57 -1.71 -6.27
C GLY A 64 -15.56 -1.45 -5.15
N ARG A 65 -15.70 -2.21 -4.05
CA ARG A 65 -14.76 -2.20 -2.92
C ARG A 65 -14.46 -3.63 -2.52
N MET A 66 -13.19 -3.92 -2.22
CA MET A 66 -12.80 -5.16 -1.54
C MET A 66 -12.90 -4.96 -0.03
N ILE A 67 -13.01 -6.08 0.69
CA ILE A 67 -12.95 -6.12 2.14
C ILE A 67 -11.79 -7.03 2.57
N ALA A 68 -11.05 -6.61 3.60
CA ALA A 68 -10.08 -7.46 4.29
C ALA A 68 -10.69 -7.87 5.63
N LEU A 69 -10.74 -9.18 5.90
CA LEU A 69 -11.34 -9.74 7.11
C LEU A 69 -10.28 -10.53 7.88
N LEU A 70 -10.23 -10.32 9.19
CA LEU A 70 -9.39 -11.07 10.13
C LEU A 70 -10.27 -11.45 11.32
N GLY A 71 -10.20 -12.71 11.75
CA GLY A 71 -10.92 -13.19 12.92
C GLY A 71 -10.30 -14.47 13.45
N SER A 72 -10.42 -14.70 14.75
CA SER A 72 -10.12 -15.99 15.37
C SER A 72 -11.35 -16.89 15.28
N ARG A 73 -11.12 -18.20 15.15
CA ARG A 73 -12.16 -19.20 15.35
C ARG A 73 -11.93 -19.78 16.75
N ASN A 74 -12.92 -19.60 17.62
CA ASN A 74 -12.96 -20.32 18.90
C ASN A 74 -13.31 -21.79 18.65
#